data_AF-A0A164A0W7-F1
#
_entry.id   AF-A0A164A0W7-F1
#
_cell.length_a   1.000
_cell.length_b   1.000
_cell.length_c   1.000
_cell.angle_alpha   90.00
_cell.angle_beta   90.00
_cell.angle_gamma   90.00
#
_symmetry.space_group_name_H-M   'P 1'
#
loop_
_entity.id
_entity.type
_entity.pdbx_description
1 polymer ?
#
loop_
_entity_poly.entity_id
_entity_poly.type
_entity_poly.pdbx_seq_one_letter_code
_entity_poly.pdbx_strand_id
1 'polypeptide(L)'
;MPLYGNSEPSLHQESGTVLQFPLRGEALLVRLAELLRRRVAELVPQFDRLLLTLSRHPLLRLSIDESAYIEFDTQSTEFDLVIEAPSGTRMIIQTTDFDAVVKFVLQYVVEKLSDETVLEAAAS
;
A
#
# COMPACT_ATOMS: atom_id res chain seq x y z
N MET A 1 30.71 10.10 -65.82
CA MET A 1 29.26 10.33 -66.03
C MET A 1 28.64 8.97 -66.30
N PRO A 2 27.71 8.43 -65.49
CA PRO A 2 27.08 8.97 -64.27
C PRO A 2 27.61 8.32 -62.97
N LEU A 3 27.17 8.93 -61.86
CA LEU A 3 27.42 8.62 -60.46
C LEU A 3 26.22 7.85 -59.91
N TYR A 4 26.42 6.76 -59.15
CA TYR A 4 25.46 6.36 -58.11
C TYR A 4 26.22 5.70 -56.97
N GLY A 5 26.41 6.48 -55.90
CA GLY A 5 26.81 5.96 -54.61
C GLY A 5 25.64 5.19 -54.01
N ASN A 6 25.88 3.93 -53.64
CA ASN A 6 24.99 3.19 -52.77
C ASN A 6 25.19 3.72 -51.35
N SER A 7 24.42 4.75 -51.00
CA SER A 7 24.16 5.10 -49.61
C SER A 7 23.14 4.11 -49.08
N GLU A 8 23.60 3.01 -48.49
CA GLU A 8 22.75 2.18 -47.65
C GLU A 8 22.21 3.07 -46.51
N PRO A 9 20.89 3.15 -46.30
CA PRO A 9 20.37 3.85 -45.14
C PRO A 9 20.78 3.03 -43.92
N SER A 10 21.78 3.50 -43.19
CA SER A 10 22.01 3.07 -41.82
C SER A 10 20.73 3.36 -41.05
N LEU A 11 19.92 2.34 -40.87
CA LEU A 11 18.79 2.35 -39.96
C LEU A 11 19.38 2.73 -38.61
N HIS A 12 19.29 4.00 -38.26
CA HIS A 12 19.48 4.47 -36.91
C HIS A 12 18.41 3.74 -36.11
N GLN A 13 18.81 2.61 -35.54
CA GLN A 13 18.03 1.88 -34.58
C GLN A 13 17.97 2.81 -33.38
N GLU A 14 16.92 3.63 -33.35
CA GLU A 14 16.57 4.43 -32.18
C GLU A 14 16.39 3.43 -31.04
N SER A 15 17.45 3.27 -30.25
CA SER A 15 17.45 2.47 -29.04
C SER A 15 16.46 3.15 -28.09
N GLY A 16 15.21 2.71 -28.13
CA GLY A 16 14.20 3.11 -27.17
C GLY A 16 14.64 2.63 -25.78
N THR A 17 14.89 3.58 -24.88
CA THR A 17 15.13 3.27 -23.46
C THR A 17 13.79 2.87 -22.83
N VAL A 18 13.69 1.63 -22.37
CA VAL A 18 12.56 1.19 -21.54
C VAL A 18 12.68 1.83 -20.17
N LEU A 19 11.82 2.83 -19.89
CA LEU A 19 11.66 3.37 -18.55
C LEU A 19 10.90 2.34 -17.71
N GLN A 20 11.53 1.82 -16.64
CA GLN A 20 10.84 1.05 -15.62
C GLN A 20 9.79 1.97 -14.98
N PHE A 21 8.51 1.75 -15.30
CA PHE A 21 7.42 2.56 -14.76
C PHE A 21 7.35 2.33 -13.23
N PRO A 22 7.60 3.33 -12.37
CA PRO A 22 7.86 3.12 -10.94
C PRO A 22 6.59 2.85 -10.10
N LEU A 23 5.47 2.48 -10.72
CA LEU A 23 4.15 2.43 -10.05
C LEU A 23 3.86 1.16 -9.23
N ARG A 24 4.81 0.23 -9.04
CA ARG A 24 4.50 -1.03 -8.36
C ARG A 24 4.08 -0.83 -6.91
N GLY A 25 4.87 -0.10 -6.11
CA GLY A 25 4.60 0.05 -4.69
C GLY A 25 3.35 0.88 -4.40
N GLU A 26 3.19 2.01 -5.09
CA GLU A 26 2.03 2.87 -4.87
C GLU A 26 0.72 2.20 -5.29
N ALA A 27 0.69 1.57 -6.48
CA ALA A 27 -0.49 0.86 -6.94
C ALA A 27 -0.85 -0.32 -6.01
N LEU A 28 0.16 -1.00 -5.44
CA LEU A 28 -0.08 -2.05 -4.44
C LEU A 28 -0.74 -1.50 -3.17
N LEU A 29 -0.27 -0.37 -2.65
CA LEU A 29 -0.88 0.26 -1.46
C LEU A 29 -2.27 0.82 -1.75
N VAL A 30 -2.50 1.36 -2.95
CA VAL A 30 -3.85 1.78 -3.39
C VAL A 30 -4.78 0.58 -3.47
N ARG A 31 -4.34 -0.53 -4.08
CA ARG A 31 -5.11 -1.79 -4.14
C ARG A 31 -5.41 -2.34 -2.74
N LEU A 32 -4.44 -2.26 -1.84
CA LEU A 32 -4.59 -2.66 -0.45
C LEU A 32 -5.67 -1.81 0.24
N ALA A 33 -5.61 -0.48 0.08
CA ALA A 33 -6.58 0.43 0.65
C ALA A 33 -8.01 0.17 0.14
N GLU A 34 -8.18 -0.05 -1.16
CA GLU A 34 -9.48 -0.39 -1.75
C GLU A 34 -10.03 -1.70 -1.20
N LEU A 35 -9.18 -2.73 -1.10
CA LEU A 35 -9.59 -4.04 -0.58
C LEU A 35 -10.00 -3.95 0.89
N LEU A 36 -9.22 -3.25 1.72
CA LEU A 36 -9.52 -3.05 3.13
C LEU A 36 -10.85 -2.32 3.33
N ARG A 37 -11.08 -1.22 2.59
CA ARG A 37 -12.35 -0.49 2.65
C ARG A 37 -13.55 -1.38 2.33
N ARG A 38 -13.45 -2.19 1.25
CA ARG A 38 -14.53 -3.12 0.87
C ARG A 38 -14.79 -4.16 1.94
N ARG A 39 -13.72 -4.80 2.44
CA ARG A 39 -13.83 -5.87 3.45
C ARG A 39 -14.34 -5.36 4.80
N VAL A 40 -13.92 -4.17 5.23
CA VAL A 40 -14.44 -3.57 6.46
C VAL A 40 -15.91 -3.21 6.31
N ALA A 41 -16.32 -2.64 5.17
CA ALA A 41 -17.73 -2.35 4.91
C ALA A 41 -18.61 -3.62 4.89
N GLU A 42 -18.08 -4.75 4.41
CA GLU A 42 -18.75 -6.05 4.46
C GLU A 42 -18.86 -6.62 5.88
N LEU A 43 -17.81 -6.45 6.70
CA LEU A 43 -17.75 -7.02 8.05
C LEU A 43 -18.49 -6.19 9.09
N VAL A 44 -18.43 -4.86 8.99
CA VAL A 44 -18.98 -3.94 9.99
C VAL A 44 -19.73 -2.80 9.29
N PRO A 45 -20.96 -3.06 8.79
CA PRO A 45 -21.70 -2.13 7.93
C PRO A 45 -22.01 -0.76 8.57
N GLN A 46 -21.99 -0.69 9.90
CA GLN A 46 -22.19 0.55 10.66
C GLN A 46 -20.98 1.50 10.62
N PHE A 47 -19.80 1.01 10.24
CA PHE A 47 -18.60 1.83 10.06
C PHE A 47 -18.39 2.13 8.58
N ASP A 48 -19.12 3.14 8.13
CA ASP A 48 -19.26 3.47 6.72
C ASP A 48 -17.97 4.03 6.08
N ARG A 49 -16.94 4.35 6.89
CA ARG A 49 -15.73 5.05 6.41
C ARG A 49 -14.46 4.63 7.15
N LEU A 50 -13.82 3.55 6.71
CA LEU A 50 -12.40 3.34 6.97
C LEU A 50 -11.58 4.41 6.22
N LEU A 51 -11.08 5.39 6.96
CA LEU A 51 -10.16 6.39 6.43
C LEU A 51 -8.76 5.79 6.36
N LEU A 52 -8.15 5.87 5.19
CA LEU A 52 -6.76 5.41 4.97
C LEU A 52 -6.02 6.53 4.27
N THR A 53 -4.83 6.86 4.76
CA THR A 53 -4.02 7.96 4.22
C THR A 53 -2.76 7.41 3.58
N LEU A 54 -2.52 7.76 2.33
CA LEU A 54 -1.31 7.39 1.62
C LEU A 54 -0.30 8.55 1.69
N SER A 55 0.92 8.26 2.12
CA SER A 55 2.05 9.19 2.10
C SER A 55 3.26 8.56 1.42
N ARG A 56 4.17 9.38 0.89
CA ARG A 56 5.27 8.94 0.01
C ARG A 56 6.67 9.23 0.57
N HIS A 57 6.80 9.74 1.79
CA HIS A 57 8.10 10.20 2.32
C HIS A 57 8.27 9.83 3.80
N PRO A 58 9.41 9.23 4.22
CA PRO A 58 10.54 8.76 3.40
C PRO A 58 10.29 7.41 2.69
N LEU A 59 9.25 6.67 3.09
CA LEU A 59 8.79 5.42 2.46
C LEU A 59 7.36 5.57 1.94
N LEU A 60 6.95 4.68 1.04
CA LEU A 60 5.54 4.55 0.65
C LEU A 60 4.78 3.97 1.84
N ARG A 61 3.90 4.78 2.44
CA ARG A 61 3.19 4.43 3.66
C ARG A 61 1.68 4.56 3.47
N LEU A 62 0.95 3.55 3.92
CA LEU A 62 -0.50 3.58 4.09
C LEU A 62 -0.82 3.61 5.59
N SER A 63 -1.24 4.77 6.09
CA SER A 63 -1.67 4.95 7.48
C SER A 63 -3.12 4.50 7.66
N ILE A 64 -3.35 3.78 8.75
CA ILE A 64 -4.66 3.28 9.17
C ILE A 64 -5.24 4.23 10.23
N ASP A 65 -4.45 4.51 11.27
CA ASP A 65 -4.76 5.48 12.32
C ASP A 65 -3.45 6.03 12.94
N GLU A 66 -3.52 6.63 14.12
CA GLU A 66 -2.34 7.19 14.83
C GLU A 66 -1.39 6.11 15.35
N SER A 67 -1.87 4.89 15.53
CA SER A 67 -1.16 3.76 16.13
C SER A 67 -0.76 2.70 15.10
N ALA A 68 -1.33 2.70 13.89
CA ALA A 68 -1.07 1.67 12.89
C ALA A 68 -0.83 2.21 11.48
N TYR A 69 0.18 1.67 10.81
CA TYR A 69 0.50 1.97 9.42
C TYR A 69 1.22 0.82 8.73
N ILE A 70 1.23 0.85 7.41
CA ILE A 70 1.91 -0.13 6.55
C ILE A 70 2.93 0.63 5.72
N GLU A 71 4.18 0.21 5.76
CA GLU A 71 5.20 0.69 4.83
C GLU A 71 5.45 -0.37 3.77
N PHE A 72 5.78 0.08 2.56
CA PHE A 72 6.22 -0.79 1.48
C PHE A 72 7.61 -0.39 1.03
N ASP A 73 8.56 -1.30 1.21
CA ASP A 73 9.91 -1.14 0.68
C ASP A 73 9.95 -1.63 -0.77
N THR A 74 10.10 -0.68 -1.69
CA THR A 74 10.20 -0.96 -3.13
C THR A 74 11.46 -1.74 -3.52
N GLN A 75 12.51 -1.75 -2.71
CA GLN A 75 13.76 -2.47 -3.00
C GLN A 75 13.64 -3.96 -2.67
N SER A 76 13.11 -4.28 -1.49
CA SER A 76 12.92 -5.65 -1.03
C SER A 76 11.56 -6.25 -1.43
N THR A 77 10.62 -5.42 -1.91
CA THR A 77 9.22 -5.82 -2.19
C THR A 77 8.51 -6.37 -0.94
N GLU A 78 8.82 -5.78 0.20
CA GLU A 78 8.34 -6.20 1.52
C GLU A 78 7.36 -5.18 2.10
N PHE A 79 6.38 -5.69 2.84
CA PHE A 79 5.46 -4.91 3.66
C PHE A 79 5.91 -4.95 5.11
N ASP A 80 5.98 -3.77 5.72
CA ASP A 80 6.14 -3.62 7.17
C ASP A 80 4.81 -3.11 7.74
N LEU A 81 4.02 -4.00 8.34
CA LEU A 81 2.86 -3.60 9.14
C LEU A 81 3.33 -3.26 10.55
N VAL A 82 3.15 -2.00 10.93
CA VAL A 82 3.53 -1.48 12.23
C VAL A 82 2.28 -1.18 13.05
N ILE A 83 2.27 -1.66 14.30
CA ILE A 83 1.25 -1.34 15.29
C ILE A 83 1.96 -0.90 16.58
N GLU A 84 1.64 0.29 17.05
CA GLU A 84 2.18 0.91 18.25
C GLU A 84 1.11 0.91 19.34
N ALA A 85 1.39 0.24 20.46
CA ALA A 85 0.53 0.26 21.63
C ALA A 85 0.80 1.53 22.45
N PRO A 86 -0.20 2.05 23.20
CA PRO A 86 -0.03 3.21 24.07
C PRO A 86 1.07 3.04 25.13
N SER A 87 1.42 1.80 25.47
CA SER A 87 2.53 1.46 26.37
C SER A 87 3.92 1.71 25.77
N GLY A 88 4.00 2.17 24.51
CA GLY A 88 5.24 2.30 23.75
C GLY A 88 5.74 0.99 23.15
N THR A 89 4.97 -0.10 23.27
CA THR A 89 5.30 -1.37 22.62
C THR A 89 5.02 -1.27 21.13
N ARG A 90 6.03 -1.55 20.30
CA ARG A 90 5.91 -1.54 18.83
C ARG A 90 5.98 -2.96 18.30
N MET A 91 4.94 -3.39 17.61
CA MET A 91 4.91 -4.64 16.86
C MET A 91 5.15 -4.35 15.38
N ILE A 92 6.05 -5.10 14.75
CA ILE A 92 6.34 -5.00 13.32
C ILE A 92 6.19 -6.39 12.72
N ILE A 93 5.33 -6.50 11.72
CA ILE A 93 5.17 -7.72 10.92
C ILE A 93 5.73 -7.43 9.54
N GLN A 94 6.87 -8.08 9.25
CA GLN A 94 7.53 -7.99 7.95
C GLN A 94 7.10 -9.18 7.10
N THR A 95 6.59 -8.91 5.91
CA THR A 95 6.10 -9.96 5.02
C THR A 95 6.04 -9.52 3.57
N THR A 96 6.25 -10.46 2.65
CA THR A 96 5.97 -10.26 1.23
C THR A 96 4.57 -10.75 0.84
N ASP A 97 3.85 -11.40 1.76
CA ASP A 97 2.51 -11.94 1.55
C ASP A 97 1.45 -10.84 1.74
N PHE A 98 0.91 -10.39 0.60
CA PHE A 98 -0.17 -9.41 0.54
C PHE A 98 -1.42 -9.84 1.29
N ASP A 99 -1.82 -11.11 1.20
CA ASP A 99 -3.05 -11.61 1.83
C ASP A 99 -2.87 -11.71 3.36
N ALA A 100 -1.65 -11.99 3.82
CA ALA A 100 -1.32 -11.92 5.24
C ALA A 100 -1.50 -10.50 5.79
N VAL A 101 -0.97 -9.48 5.09
CA VAL A 101 -1.15 -8.07 5.47
C VAL A 101 -2.62 -7.71 5.57
N VAL A 102 -3.42 -8.07 4.57
CA VAL A 102 -4.87 -7.83 4.57
C VAL A 102 -5.54 -8.45 5.80
N LYS A 103 -5.24 -9.72 6.10
CA LYS A 103 -5.83 -10.41 7.25
C LYS A 103 -5.49 -9.74 8.58
N PHE A 104 -4.21 -9.38 8.79
CA PHE A 104 -3.79 -8.72 10.02
C PHE A 104 -4.44 -7.35 10.20
N VAL A 105 -4.50 -6.54 9.14
CA VAL A 105 -5.13 -5.22 9.21
C VAL A 105 -6.62 -5.33 9.44
N LEU A 106 -7.31 -6.29 8.82
CA LEU A 106 -8.72 -6.52 9.08
C LEU A 106 -8.99 -6.92 10.53
N GLN A 107 -8.17 -7.83 11.09
CA GLN A 107 -8.29 -8.21 12.49
C GLN A 107 -8.10 -6.99 13.40
N TYR A 108 -7.05 -6.21 13.17
CA TYR A 108 -6.75 -5.00 13.94
C TYR A 108 -7.91 -3.99 13.90
N VAL A 109 -8.42 -3.67 12.71
CA VAL A 109 -9.50 -2.70 12.54
C VAL A 109 -10.78 -3.21 13.20
N VAL A 110 -11.15 -4.48 13.03
CA VAL A 110 -12.37 -5.03 13.64
C VAL A 110 -12.28 -5.01 15.18
N GLU A 111 -11.14 -5.37 15.75
CA GLU A 111 -10.91 -5.29 17.21
C GLU A 111 -11.03 -3.84 17.70
N LYS A 112 -10.38 -2.89 17.03
CA LYS A 112 -10.42 -1.47 17.40
C LYS A 112 -11.81 -0.87 17.32
N LEU A 113 -12.54 -1.11 16.24
CA LEU A 113 -13.91 -0.64 16.08
C LEU A 113 -14.84 -1.24 17.14
N SER A 114 -14.62 -2.50 17.51
CA SER A 114 -15.38 -3.16 18.57
C SER A 114 -15.15 -2.50 19.92
N ASP A 115 -13.88 -2.22 20.27
CA ASP A 115 -13.52 -1.52 21.51
C ASP A 115 -14.13 -0.11 21.59
N GLU A 116 -14.14 0.64 20.49
CA GLU A 116 -14.76 1.97 20.44
C GLU A 116 -16.28 1.89 20.67
N THR A 117 -16.99 0.94 20.06
CA THR A 117 -18.41 0.73 20.34
C THR A 117 -18.69 0.40 21.82
N VAL A 118 -17.82 -0.37 22.46
CA VAL A 118 -17.95 -0.67 23.90
C VAL A 118 -17.75 0.59 24.74
N LEU A 119 -16.79 1.44 24.37
CA LEU A 119 -16.51 2.68 25.07
C LEU A 119 -17.67 3.69 24.96
N GLU A 120 -18.24 3.86 23.78
CA GLU A 120 -19.40 4.74 23.55
C GLU A 120 -20.67 4.25 24.28
N ALA A 121 -20.89 2.92 24.30
CA ALA A 121 -22.03 2.33 25.02
C ALA A 121 -21.91 2.45 26.55
N ALA A 122 -20.69 2.52 27.10
CA ALA A 122 -20.47 2.74 28.52
C ALA A 122 -20.58 4.21 28.94
N ALA A 123 -20.55 5.15 27.98
CA ALA A 123 -20.67 6.58 28.21
C ALA A 123 -22.12 7.13 28.04
N SER A 124 -23.07 6.27 27.67
CA SER A 124 -24.51 6.57 27.54
C SER A 124 -25.32 6.09 28.75
#